data_AF-A0A346B140-F1
#
_entry.id   AF-A0A346B140-F1
#
_cell.length_a   1.000
_cell.length_b   1.000
_cell.length_c   1.000
_cell.angle_alpha   90.00
_cell.angle_beta   90.00
_cell.angle_gamma   90.00
#
_symmetry.space_group_name_H-M   'P 1'
#
loop_
_entity.id
_entity.type
_entity.pdbx_description
1 polymer ?
#
loop_
_entity_poly.entity_id
_entity_poly.type
_entity_poly.pdbx_seq_one_letter_code
_entity_poly.pdbx_strand_id
1 'polypeptide(L)'
;MSSVFTRLAIQARHNAGLTQEAAAERIGVALRTIAHYEAGRIPADDIVARMMQVYRAPYLGYAYLSQESEVGRALLPQITNVSGIASGVMQIRVAIKKAVKMYDRLEEICCDNVVSRDEQRDYERCWSELDNLMASVTAMKFSPRKGKSPAGATAGLSERINF
;
A
#
# COMPACT_ATOMS: atom_id res chain seq x y z
N MET A 1 -6.27 5.83 20.09
CA MET A 1 -5.08 5.13 19.55
C MET A 1 -4.85 5.66 18.14
N SER A 2 -3.64 6.10 17.78
CA SER A 2 -3.35 6.70 16.46
C SER A 2 -3.38 5.60 15.38
N SER A 3 -4.08 5.82 14.25
CA SER A 3 -4.18 4.81 13.18
C SER A 3 -2.84 4.62 12.45
N VAL A 4 -2.68 3.50 11.74
CA VAL A 4 -1.45 3.24 10.97
C VAL A 4 -1.29 4.33 9.88
N PHE A 5 -2.39 4.74 9.23
CA PHE A 5 -2.41 5.89 8.33
C PHE A 5 -1.87 7.17 8.99
N THR A 6 -2.33 7.55 10.18
CA THR A 6 -1.84 8.75 10.88
C THR A 6 -0.33 8.70 11.10
N ARG A 7 0.20 7.57 11.58
CA ARG A 7 1.65 7.40 11.78
C ARG A 7 2.43 7.54 10.47
N LEU A 8 1.92 6.95 9.39
CA LEU A 8 2.54 7.04 8.06
C LEU A 8 2.51 8.45 7.51
N ALA A 9 1.42 9.20 7.72
CA ALA A 9 1.29 10.59 7.29
C ALA A 9 2.31 11.50 7.99
N ILE A 10 2.51 11.33 9.30
CA ILE A 10 3.56 12.02 10.07
C ILE A 10 4.94 11.69 9.47
N GLN A 11 5.23 10.40 9.31
CA GLN A 11 6.52 9.96 8.79
C GLN A 11 6.77 10.48 7.36
N ALA A 12 5.75 10.49 6.51
CA ALA A 12 5.84 11.01 5.14
C ALA A 12 6.18 12.50 5.12
N ARG A 13 5.54 13.31 5.98
CA ARG A 13 5.87 14.73 6.11
C ARG A 13 7.32 14.94 6.53
N HIS A 14 7.79 14.17 7.53
CA HIS A 14 9.18 14.23 7.97
C HIS A 14 10.16 13.81 6.87
N ASN A 15 9.85 12.74 6.12
CA ASN A 15 10.67 12.29 4.98
C ASN A 15 10.72 13.33 3.85
N ALA A 16 9.66 14.13 3.69
CA ALA A 16 9.63 15.25 2.76
C ALA A 16 10.38 16.50 3.28
N GLY A 17 10.92 16.45 4.51
CA GLY A 17 11.65 17.56 5.12
C GLY A 17 10.76 18.76 5.47
N LEU A 18 9.45 18.55 5.69
CA LEU A 18 8.49 19.63 5.91
C LEU A 18 8.14 19.79 7.39
N THR A 19 8.05 21.03 7.87
CA THR A 19 7.37 21.35 9.13
C THR A 19 5.85 21.25 8.94
N GLN A 20 5.09 21.30 10.04
CA GLN A 20 3.62 21.31 9.93
C GLN A 20 3.13 22.57 9.19
N GLU A 21 3.78 23.71 9.39
CA GLU A 21 3.50 24.99 8.73
C GLU A 21 3.71 24.88 7.22
N ALA A 22 4.88 24.42 6.80
CA ALA A 22 5.21 24.27 5.39
C ALA A 22 4.29 23.23 4.70
N ALA A 23 3.90 22.17 5.41
CA ALA A 23 2.93 21.21 4.92
C ALA A 23 1.54 21.82 4.77
N ALA A 24 1.07 22.56 5.77
CA ALA A 24 -0.24 23.20 5.77
C ALA A 24 -0.39 24.18 4.60
N GLU A 25 0.62 25.03 4.38
CA GLU A 25 0.67 25.97 3.27
C GLU A 25 0.56 25.26 1.91
N ARG A 26 1.38 24.22 1.68
CA ARG A 26 1.42 23.49 0.41
C ARG A 26 0.18 22.62 0.15
N ILE A 27 -0.42 22.07 1.20
CA ILE A 27 -1.66 21.28 1.11
C ILE A 27 -2.88 22.20 0.97
N GLY A 28 -2.77 23.47 1.34
CA GLY A 28 -3.86 24.43 1.29
C GLY A 28 -4.83 24.28 2.47
N VAL A 29 -4.32 24.06 3.68
CA VAL A 29 -5.12 23.95 4.91
C VAL A 29 -4.53 24.82 6.02
N ALA A 30 -5.31 25.10 7.07
CA ALA A 30 -4.79 25.78 8.25
C ALA A 30 -3.76 24.91 8.98
N LEU A 31 -2.74 25.52 9.60
CA LEU A 31 -1.73 24.83 10.42
C LEU A 31 -2.36 23.88 11.46
N ARG A 32 -3.36 24.38 12.19
CA ARG A 32 -4.08 23.58 13.20
C ARG A 32 -4.70 22.31 12.61
N THR A 33 -5.07 22.32 11.33
CA THR A 33 -5.68 21.18 10.65
C THR A 33 -4.67 20.06 10.47
N ILE A 34 -3.40 20.36 10.13
CA ILE A 34 -2.32 19.37 10.10
C ILE A 34 -2.12 18.76 11.49
N ALA A 35 -2.06 19.57 12.53
CA ALA A 35 -1.92 19.07 13.90
C ALA A 35 -3.08 18.14 14.30
N HIS A 36 -4.32 18.46 13.90
CA HIS A 36 -5.47 17.56 14.11
C HIS A 36 -5.33 16.24 13.35
N TYR A 37 -4.84 16.26 12.11
CA TYR A 37 -4.63 15.03 11.34
C TYR A 37 -3.58 14.14 12.00
N GLU A 38 -2.47 14.73 12.46
CA GLU A 38 -1.41 14.01 13.18
C GLU A 38 -1.86 13.53 14.57
N ALA A 39 -2.89 14.15 15.15
CA ALA A 39 -3.56 13.69 16.35
C ALA A 39 -4.61 12.58 16.11
N GLY A 40 -4.88 12.21 14.85
CA GLY A 40 -5.77 11.09 14.50
C GLY A 40 -7.08 11.49 13.83
N ARG A 41 -7.31 12.76 13.51
CA ARG A 41 -8.44 13.16 12.67
C ARG A 41 -8.20 12.67 11.24
N ILE A 42 -9.15 11.93 10.66
CA ILE A 42 -9.01 11.45 9.28
C ILE A 42 -9.27 12.62 8.30
N PRO A 43 -8.35 12.90 7.36
CA PRO A 43 -8.57 13.90 6.30
C PRO A 43 -9.61 13.43 5.28
N ALA A 44 -10.18 14.38 4.54
CA ALA A 44 -10.99 14.07 3.36
C ALA A 44 -10.11 13.53 2.21
N ASP A 45 -10.72 12.78 1.29
CA ASP A 45 -10.00 12.11 0.18
C ASP A 45 -9.16 13.09 -0.66
N ASP A 46 -9.70 14.27 -1.00
CA ASP A 46 -8.99 15.30 -1.75
C ASP A 46 -7.76 15.84 -1.00
N ILE A 47 -7.83 15.90 0.34
CA ILE A 47 -6.72 16.31 1.20
C ILE A 47 -5.65 15.21 1.21
N VAL A 48 -6.04 13.94 1.30
CA VAL A 48 -5.09 12.82 1.23
C VAL A 48 -4.38 12.80 -0.12
N ALA A 49 -5.09 13.06 -1.23
CA ALA A 49 -4.49 13.18 -2.55
C ALA A 49 -3.44 14.32 -2.61
N ARG A 50 -3.74 15.49 -2.02
CA ARG A 50 -2.75 16.58 -1.88
C ARG A 50 -1.57 16.20 -0.99
N MET A 51 -1.81 15.50 0.12
CA MET A 51 -0.74 14.99 1.00
C MET A 51 0.19 14.04 0.25
N MET A 52 -0.33 13.12 -0.57
CA MET A 52 0.48 12.21 -1.39
C MET A 52 1.40 12.97 -2.34
N GLN A 53 0.90 14.03 -2.98
CA GLN A 53 1.66 14.87 -3.90
C GLN A 53 2.72 15.68 -3.17
N VAL A 54 2.33 16.42 -2.13
CA VAL A 54 3.22 17.32 -1.36
C VAL A 54 4.32 16.53 -0.67
N TYR A 55 4.01 15.37 -0.10
CA TYR A 55 4.98 14.52 0.60
C TYR A 55 5.73 13.56 -0.34
N ARG A 56 5.35 13.49 -1.63
CA ARG A 56 5.85 12.51 -2.60
C ARG A 56 5.74 11.07 -2.08
N ALA A 57 4.62 10.77 -1.44
CA ALA A 57 4.38 9.54 -0.68
C ALA A 57 3.12 8.81 -1.17
N PRO A 58 3.16 8.14 -2.34
CA PRO A 58 1.98 7.47 -2.90
C PRO A 58 1.46 6.32 -2.04
N TYR A 59 2.29 5.74 -1.17
CA TYR A 59 1.88 4.71 -0.22
C TYR A 59 0.83 5.19 0.79
N LEU A 60 0.74 6.52 1.03
CA LEU A 60 -0.29 7.08 1.90
C LEU A 60 -1.70 6.86 1.37
N GLY A 61 -1.89 6.96 0.05
CA GLY A 61 -3.20 6.72 -0.57
C GLY A 61 -3.63 5.27 -0.36
N TYR A 62 -2.71 4.33 -0.53
CA TYR A 62 -3.01 2.92 -0.27
C TYR A 62 -3.38 2.70 1.20
N ALA A 63 -2.58 3.22 2.14
CA ALA A 63 -2.85 3.10 3.56
C ALA A 63 -4.19 3.75 3.97
N TYR A 64 -4.51 4.91 3.41
CA TYR A 64 -5.80 5.57 3.64
C TYR A 64 -6.95 4.70 3.14
N LEU A 65 -6.90 4.25 1.89
CA LEU A 65 -7.98 3.45 1.30
C LEU A 65 -8.14 2.10 2.00
N SER A 66 -7.04 1.43 2.33
CA SER A 66 -7.07 0.10 2.94
C SER A 66 -7.40 0.11 4.45
N GLN A 67 -7.51 1.28 5.09
CA GLN A 67 -7.73 1.38 6.54
C GLN A 67 -8.90 2.26 6.90
N GLU A 68 -9.08 3.39 6.22
CA GLU A 68 -10.04 4.44 6.58
C GLU A 68 -11.24 4.47 5.64
N SER A 69 -11.15 3.87 4.45
CA SER A 69 -12.25 3.77 3.48
C SER A 69 -12.92 2.40 3.51
N GLU A 70 -14.24 2.36 3.71
CA GLU A 70 -15.02 1.11 3.64
C GLU A 70 -14.90 0.45 2.26
N VAL A 71 -15.03 1.24 1.19
CA VAL A 71 -14.92 0.75 -0.19
C VAL A 71 -13.51 0.24 -0.46
N GLY A 72 -12.49 0.97 0.01
CA GLY A 72 -11.11 0.54 -0.13
C GLY A 72 -10.83 -0.78 0.59
N ARG A 73 -11.36 -0.97 1.81
CA ARG A 73 -11.24 -2.25 2.55
C ARG A 73 -11.95 -3.42 1.88
N ALA A 74 -13.05 -3.15 1.18
CA ALA A 74 -13.80 -4.17 0.46
C ALA A 74 -13.13 -4.60 -0.87
N LEU A 75 -12.39 -3.71 -1.51
CA LEU A 75 -11.85 -3.93 -2.86
C LEU A 75 -10.33 -4.16 -2.91
N LEU A 76 -9.56 -3.54 -2.02
CA LEU A 76 -8.10 -3.60 -2.07
C LEU A 76 -7.56 -4.86 -1.41
N PRO A 77 -6.49 -5.46 -1.97
CA PRO A 77 -5.87 -6.61 -1.35
C PRO A 77 -5.27 -6.25 0.01
N GLN A 78 -5.36 -7.17 0.96
CA GLN A 78 -4.66 -7.01 2.23
C GLN A 78 -3.17 -7.28 2.02
N ILE A 79 -2.34 -6.25 2.20
CA ILE A 79 -0.89 -6.35 2.04
C ILE A 79 -0.23 -6.56 3.40
N THR A 80 0.76 -7.44 3.44
CA THR A 80 1.61 -7.65 4.61
C THR A 80 2.99 -7.04 4.39
N ASN A 81 3.69 -6.77 5.49
CA ASN A 81 5.06 -6.26 5.41
C ASN A 81 5.99 -7.26 4.75
N VAL A 82 6.74 -6.75 3.78
CA VAL A 82 7.87 -7.46 3.21
C VAL A 82 9.07 -7.29 4.15
N SER A 83 9.61 -8.39 4.66
CA SER A 83 10.76 -8.39 5.58
C SER A 83 12.07 -7.84 4.97
N GLY A 84 12.15 -7.78 3.64
CA GLY A 84 13.24 -7.17 2.90
C GLY A 84 13.08 -7.32 1.39
N ILE A 85 13.84 -6.53 0.61
CA ILE A 85 13.71 -6.50 -0.86
C ILE A 85 13.88 -7.88 -1.48
N ALA A 86 14.87 -8.66 -1.03
CA ALA A 86 15.13 -10.00 -1.57
C ALA A 86 14.00 -10.99 -1.26
N SER A 87 13.46 -10.99 -0.04
CA SER A 87 12.34 -11.85 0.33
C SER A 87 11.06 -11.46 -0.41
N GLY A 88 10.82 -10.15 -0.62
CA GLY A 88 9.69 -9.66 -1.39
C GLY A 88 9.73 -10.08 -2.86
N VAL A 89 10.88 -9.96 -3.51
CA VAL A 89 11.05 -10.46 -4.89
C VAL A 89 10.85 -11.97 -4.96
N MET A 90 11.31 -12.72 -3.95
CA MET A 90 11.06 -14.16 -3.88
C MET A 90 9.57 -14.49 -3.70
N GLN A 91 8.86 -13.75 -2.85
CA GLN A 91 7.40 -13.89 -2.67
C GLN A 91 6.65 -13.61 -3.97
N ILE A 92 7.01 -12.53 -4.69
CA ILE A 92 6.45 -12.25 -6.03
C ILE A 92 6.72 -13.42 -6.99
N ARG A 93 7.94 -13.95 -7.03
CA ARG A 93 8.27 -15.09 -7.90
C ARG A 93 7.40 -16.31 -7.60
N VAL A 94 7.17 -16.61 -6.32
CA VAL A 94 6.29 -17.71 -5.90
C VAL A 94 4.84 -17.43 -6.33
N ALA A 95 4.35 -16.21 -6.11
CA ALA A 95 2.99 -15.82 -6.49
C ALA A 95 2.78 -15.90 -8.01
N ILE A 96 3.74 -15.42 -8.82
CA ILE A 96 3.69 -15.54 -10.29
C ILE A 96 3.58 -17.01 -10.72
N LYS A 97 4.40 -17.90 -10.14
CA LYS A 97 4.35 -19.33 -10.47
C LYS A 97 3.00 -19.97 -10.17
N LYS A 98 2.32 -19.54 -9.11
CA LYS A 98 0.97 -20.01 -8.79
C LYS A 98 -0.07 -19.42 -9.74
N ALA A 99 0.00 -18.12 -9.98
CA ALA A 99 -0.90 -17.40 -10.88
C ALA A 99 -0.88 -17.98 -12.30
N VAL A 100 0.31 -18.29 -12.85
CA VAL A 100 0.41 -18.92 -14.18
C VAL A 100 -0.34 -20.25 -14.24
N LYS A 101 -0.19 -21.11 -13.22
CA LYS A 101 -0.92 -22.40 -13.18
C LYS A 101 -2.44 -22.22 -13.04
N MET A 102 -2.87 -21.18 -12.33
CA MET A 102 -4.30 -20.89 -12.15
C MET A 102 -4.89 -20.20 -13.37
N TYR A 103 -4.09 -19.47 -14.15
CA TYR A 103 -4.52 -18.89 -15.41
C TYR A 103 -4.97 -19.99 -16.39
N ASP A 104 -4.17 -21.05 -16.55
CA ASP A 104 -4.53 -22.18 -17.41
C ASP A 104 -5.89 -22.81 -16.99
N ARG A 105 -6.10 -22.99 -15.68
CA ARG A 105 -7.37 -23.51 -15.15
C ARG A 105 -8.54 -22.55 -15.31
N LEU A 106 -8.30 -21.25 -15.17
CA LEU A 106 -9.32 -20.22 -15.37
C LEU A 106 -9.76 -20.17 -16.83
N GLU A 107 -8.82 -20.32 -17.77
CA GLU A 107 -9.12 -20.40 -19.21
C GLU A 107 -10.02 -21.60 -19.53
N GLU A 108 -9.75 -22.77 -18.94
CA GLU A 108 -10.61 -23.96 -19.07
C GLU A 108 -12.02 -23.70 -18.55
N ILE A 109 -12.16 -23.14 -17.34
CA ILE A 109 -13.47 -22.88 -16.70
C ILE A 109 -14.28 -21.83 -17.49
N CYS A 110 -13.62 -20.82 -18.06
CA CYS A 110 -14.31 -19.71 -18.72
C CYS A 110 -14.59 -19.94 -20.21
N CYS A 111 -14.13 -21.04 -20.79
CA CYS A 111 -14.17 -21.23 -22.26
C CYS A 111 -15.60 -21.27 -22.84
N ASP A 112 -16.58 -21.71 -22.07
CA ASP A 112 -17.98 -21.85 -22.48
C ASP A 112 -18.89 -20.71 -21.98
N ASN A 113 -18.33 -19.71 -21.29
CA ASN A 113 -19.01 -18.61 -20.61
C ASN A 113 -19.96 -19.02 -19.46
N VAL A 114 -19.82 -20.22 -18.90
CA VAL A 114 -20.66 -20.71 -17.80
C VAL A 114 -19.78 -21.33 -16.72
N VAL A 115 -19.75 -20.71 -15.53
CA VAL A 115 -19.14 -21.35 -14.36
C VAL A 115 -20.15 -22.31 -13.74
N SER A 116 -19.89 -23.61 -13.85
CA SER A 116 -20.76 -24.63 -13.28
C SER A 116 -20.67 -24.67 -11.74
N ARG A 117 -21.61 -25.40 -11.09
CA ARG A 117 -21.57 -25.58 -9.63
C ARG A 117 -20.34 -26.35 -9.16
N ASP A 118 -19.86 -27.31 -9.96
CA ASP A 118 -18.66 -28.10 -9.67
C ASP A 118 -17.37 -27.33 -9.95
N GLU A 119 -17.40 -26.32 -10.83
CA GLU A 119 -16.27 -25.43 -11.12
C GLU A 119 -16.14 -24.25 -10.16
N GLN A 120 -17.23 -23.84 -9.51
CA GLN A 120 -17.28 -22.66 -8.64
C GLN A 120 -16.12 -22.57 -7.65
N ARG A 121 -15.78 -23.70 -7.02
CA ARG A 121 -14.68 -23.75 -6.04
C ARG A 121 -13.32 -23.53 -6.69
N ASP A 122 -13.09 -24.10 -7.87
CA ASP A 122 -11.85 -23.91 -8.61
C ASP A 122 -11.75 -22.49 -9.17
N TYR A 123 -12.88 -21.92 -9.61
CA TYR A 123 -12.99 -20.54 -10.07
C TYR A 123 -12.60 -19.54 -8.97
N GLU A 124 -13.18 -19.68 -7.77
CA GLU A 124 -12.84 -18.86 -6.60
C GLU A 124 -11.35 -19.01 -6.21
N ARG A 125 -10.82 -20.24 -6.30
CA ARG A 125 -9.41 -20.49 -6.03
C ARG A 125 -8.49 -19.81 -7.03
N CYS A 126 -8.87 -19.77 -8.31
CA CYS A 126 -8.09 -19.08 -9.33
C CYS A 126 -7.99 -17.59 -9.03
N TRP A 127 -9.13 -16.94 -8.73
CA TRP A 127 -9.15 -15.52 -8.34
C TRP A 127 -8.37 -15.25 -7.07
N SER A 128 -8.49 -16.12 -6.06
CA SER A 128 -7.71 -15.98 -4.82
C SER A 128 -6.20 -15.99 -5.06
N GLU A 129 -5.67 -16.80 -5.98
CA GLU A 129 -4.24 -16.81 -6.30
C GLU A 129 -3.82 -15.59 -7.14
N LEU A 130 -4.70 -15.06 -7.98
CA LEU A 130 -4.48 -13.78 -8.68
C LEU A 130 -4.48 -12.60 -7.69
N ASP A 131 -5.37 -12.60 -6.71
CA ASP A 131 -5.41 -11.62 -5.62
C ASP A 131 -4.13 -11.70 -4.77
N ASN A 132 -3.64 -12.91 -4.47
CA ASN A 132 -2.36 -13.11 -3.78
C ASN A 132 -1.18 -12.50 -4.56
N LEU A 133 -1.19 -12.62 -5.89
CA LEU A 133 -0.20 -11.97 -6.75
C LEU A 133 -0.32 -10.44 -6.66
N MET A 134 -1.53 -9.89 -6.78
CA MET A 134 -1.76 -8.45 -6.62
C MET A 134 -1.29 -7.94 -5.26
N ALA A 135 -1.60 -8.65 -4.17
CA ALA A 135 -1.17 -8.33 -2.82
C ALA A 135 0.37 -8.31 -2.71
N SER A 136 1.04 -9.35 -3.24
CA SER A 136 2.50 -9.48 -3.18
C SER A 136 3.22 -8.36 -3.94
N VAL A 137 2.73 -8.03 -5.15
CA VAL A 137 3.29 -6.95 -5.98
C VAL A 137 3.07 -5.60 -5.30
N THR A 138 1.87 -5.37 -4.75
CA THR A 138 1.50 -4.12 -4.07
C THR A 138 2.32 -3.91 -2.80
N ALA A 139 2.47 -4.97 -1.98
CA ALA A 139 3.31 -4.95 -0.79
C ALA A 139 4.76 -4.56 -1.12
N MET A 140 5.31 -5.13 -2.20
CA MET A 140 6.66 -4.80 -2.65
C MET A 140 6.79 -3.38 -3.20
N LYS A 141 5.79 -2.91 -3.96
CA LYS A 141 5.75 -1.55 -4.53
C LYS A 141 5.83 -0.48 -3.44
N PHE A 142 5.19 -0.73 -2.30
CA PHE A 142 5.14 0.19 -1.16
C PHE A 142 6.11 -0.18 -0.02
N SER A 143 6.95 -1.20 -0.20
CA SER A 143 7.95 -1.59 0.79
C SER A 143 9.04 -0.51 0.93
N PRO A 144 9.49 -0.19 2.15
CA PRO A 144 10.58 0.74 2.39
C PRO A 144 11.86 0.24 1.71
N ARG A 145 12.51 1.10 0.92
CA ARG A 145 13.84 0.79 0.36
C ARG A 145 14.92 1.31 1.31
N LYS A 146 15.74 0.42 1.88
CA LYS A 146 17.02 0.85 2.45
C LYS A 146 17.93 1.23 1.29
N GLY A 147 18.14 2.52 1.06
CA GLY A 147 19.16 2.97 0.12
C GLY A 147 20.53 2.45 0.55
N LYS A 148 21.32 1.90 -0.38
CA LYS A 148 22.77 1.84 -0.17
C LYS A 148 23.27 3.28 -0.26
N SER A 149 23.43 3.95 0.87
CA SER A 149 24.10 5.26 0.86
C SER A 149 25.55 5.02 0.43
N PRO A 150 26.09 5.74 -0.57
CA PRO A 150 27.53 5.81 -0.73
C PRO A 150 28.10 6.45 0.53
N ALA A 151 29.19 5.89 1.05
CA ALA A 151 29.84 6.35 2.27
C ALA A 151 30.03 7.87 2.23
N GLY A 152 29.38 8.61 3.15
CA GLY A 152 29.63 10.05 3.34
C GLY A 152 28.43 11.00 3.42
N ALA A 153 27.18 10.54 3.38
CA ALA A 153 26.01 11.42 3.60
C ALA A 153 25.18 10.99 4.81
N THR A 154 24.89 11.97 5.66
CA THR A 154 24.22 11.93 6.96
C THR A 154 23.01 11.00 7.05
N ALA A 155 22.93 10.34 8.22
CA ALA A 155 21.93 9.36 8.67
C ALA A 155 20.53 9.51 8.08
N GLY A 156 20.02 8.43 7.48
CA GLY A 156 18.61 8.34 7.07
C GLY A 156 18.17 6.93 6.70
N LEU A 157 16.91 6.65 7.04
CA LEU A 157 16.00 5.70 6.36
C LEU A 157 15.88 4.22 6.82
N SER A 158 16.43 3.79 7.96
CA SER A 158 16.52 2.34 8.23
C SER A 158 15.53 1.73 9.25
N GLU A 159 14.93 2.45 10.19
CA GLU A 159 14.53 1.76 11.44
C GLU A 159 13.06 1.66 11.83
N ARG A 160 12.08 2.32 11.18
CA ARG A 160 10.74 2.41 11.82
C ARG A 160 9.52 2.30 10.92
N ILE A 161 9.53 1.38 9.96
CA ILE A 161 8.30 1.03 9.23
C ILE A 161 8.00 -0.46 9.44
N ASN A 162 7.31 -0.74 10.54
CA ASN A 162 6.46 -1.93 10.67
C ASN A 162 5.02 -1.44 10.49
N PHE A 163 4.40 -1.78 9.36
CA PHE A 163 2.93 -1.73 9.22
C PHE A 163 2.29 -2.71 10.19
#